data_AF-A0A7S2NUF7-F1
#
_entry.id   AF-A0A7S2NUF7-F1
#
_cell.length_a   1.000
_cell.length_b   1.000
_cell.length_c   1.000
_cell.angle_alpha   90.00
_cell.angle_beta   90.00
_cell.angle_gamma   90.00
#
_symmetry.space_group_name_H-M   'P 1'
#
loop_
_entity.id
_entity.type
_entity.pdbx_description
1 polymer ?
#
loop_
_entity_poly.entity_id
_entity_poly.type
_entity_poly.pdbx_seq_one_letter_code
_entity_poly.pdbx_strand_id
1 'polypeptide(L)'
;MSFDFCAVNGVLKAEDVKTIVTNQLYDKFGYGFLAKEFYTHNQVFKREDFPGLLCELQKLIAAGKPAVVRKTLAVQANAWWGITPYDVDMVFVYNQKCAEFEALLPEETRTSIEQGGEGEFNHFPNFKTMFNNGARHATTLTAAQINLLAAQAEYSVLQNEAMFRDLLTHSYASVPVA
;
A
#
# COMPACT_ATOMS: atom_id res chain seq x y z
N MET A 1 -10.93 5.54 8.68
CA MET A 1 -11.58 5.32 7.37
C MET A 1 -12.98 4.78 7.66
N SER A 2 -14.05 5.39 7.12
CA SER A 2 -15.45 5.03 7.44
C SER A 2 -16.09 4.07 6.46
N PHE A 3 -15.48 3.85 5.29
CA PHE A 3 -15.98 2.93 4.27
C PHE A 3 -15.67 1.49 4.65
N ASP A 4 -16.64 0.59 4.48
CA ASP A 4 -16.49 -0.85 4.76
C ASP A 4 -16.27 -1.60 3.44
N PHE A 5 -15.02 -1.98 3.15
CA PHE A 5 -14.68 -2.76 1.96
C PHE A 5 -15.14 -4.21 2.06
N CYS A 6 -15.39 -4.72 3.27
CA CYS A 6 -15.80 -6.10 3.49
C CYS A 6 -17.29 -6.33 3.20
N ALA A 7 -18.09 -5.27 3.19
CA ALA A 7 -19.51 -5.33 2.84
C ALA A 7 -19.78 -5.22 1.32
N VAL A 8 -18.75 -5.03 0.50
CA VAL A 8 -18.90 -4.84 -0.94
C VAL A 8 -19.11 -6.18 -1.64
N ASN A 9 -20.24 -6.30 -2.34
CA ASN A 9 -20.53 -7.42 -3.23
C ASN A 9 -20.25 -7.00 -4.68
N GLY A 10 -19.25 -7.62 -5.32
CA GLY A 10 -18.89 -7.35 -6.72
C GLY A 10 -17.79 -6.31 -6.88
N VAL A 11 -18.04 -5.22 -7.61
CA VAL A 11 -17.04 -4.19 -7.92
C VAL A 11 -17.31 -2.90 -7.16
N LEU A 12 -16.25 -2.15 -6.86
CA LEU A 12 -16.37 -0.83 -6.22
C LEU A 12 -16.90 0.21 -7.20
N LYS A 13 -17.65 1.18 -6.69
CA LYS A 13 -17.99 2.37 -7.47
C LYS A 13 -16.73 3.22 -7.62
N ALA A 14 -16.56 3.83 -8.79
CA ALA A 14 -15.34 4.55 -9.12
C ALA A 14 -15.05 5.73 -8.16
N GLU A 15 -16.11 6.25 -7.53
CA GLU A 15 -16.05 7.48 -6.74
C GLU A 15 -15.53 7.17 -5.33
N ASP A 16 -15.92 6.00 -4.81
CA ASP A 16 -15.41 5.42 -3.58
C ASP A 16 -13.91 5.07 -3.74
N VAL A 17 -13.52 4.52 -4.90
CA VAL A 17 -12.13 4.15 -5.19
C VAL A 17 -11.23 5.39 -5.22
N LYS A 18 -11.61 6.42 -5.97
CA LYS A 18 -10.78 7.62 -6.19
C LYS A 18 -10.43 8.36 -4.90
N THR A 19 -11.35 8.32 -3.93
CA THR A 19 -11.25 9.12 -2.71
C THR A 19 -10.54 8.39 -1.57
N ILE A 20 -10.52 7.06 -1.59
CA ILE A 20 -10.13 6.24 -0.44
C ILE A 20 -8.84 5.43 -0.73
N VAL A 21 -8.55 5.14 -2.00
CA VAL A 21 -7.42 4.30 -2.40
C VAL A 21 -6.46 5.06 -3.30
N THR A 22 -5.15 4.83 -3.14
CA THR A 22 -4.15 5.44 -4.00
C THR A 22 -4.24 4.94 -5.45
N ASN A 23 -3.92 5.83 -6.39
CA ASN A 23 -3.87 5.50 -7.82
C ASN A 23 -2.77 4.50 -8.19
N GLN A 24 -1.78 4.30 -7.31
CA GLN A 24 -0.74 3.28 -7.49
C GLN A 24 -1.26 1.85 -7.28
N LEU A 25 -2.43 1.71 -6.66
CA LEU A 25 -3.07 0.42 -6.42
C LEU A 25 -4.30 0.23 -7.31
N TYR A 26 -5.24 1.19 -7.30
CA TYR A 26 -6.50 0.98 -8.01
C TYR A 26 -6.35 0.89 -9.52
N ASP A 27 -5.29 1.46 -10.11
CA ASP A 27 -5.10 1.42 -11.56
C ASP A 27 -4.89 -0.01 -12.06
N LYS A 28 -4.23 -0.84 -11.24
CA LYS A 28 -4.00 -2.27 -11.51
C LYS A 28 -5.27 -3.10 -11.51
N PHE A 29 -6.33 -2.63 -10.86
CA PHE A 29 -7.62 -3.29 -10.80
C PHE A 29 -8.63 -2.64 -11.75
N GLY A 30 -8.17 -2.00 -12.83
CA GLY A 30 -9.05 -1.51 -13.90
C GLY A 30 -9.75 -0.19 -13.60
N TYR A 31 -9.31 0.57 -12.58
CA TYR A 31 -9.79 1.93 -12.28
C TYR A 31 -8.84 3.02 -12.79
N GLY A 32 -7.88 2.68 -13.65
CA GLY A 32 -6.89 3.63 -14.17
C GLY A 32 -7.47 4.83 -14.93
N PHE A 33 -8.69 4.71 -15.48
CA PHE A 33 -9.43 5.82 -16.09
C PHE A 33 -9.67 7.01 -15.14
N LEU A 34 -9.62 6.79 -13.82
CA LEU A 34 -9.73 7.85 -12.81
C LEU A 34 -8.48 8.74 -12.73
N ALA A 35 -7.34 8.28 -13.23
CA ALA A 35 -6.03 8.95 -13.10
C ALA A 35 -5.54 9.66 -14.38
N LYS A 36 -6.39 9.81 -15.41
CA LYS A 36 -6.09 10.34 -16.78
C LYS A 36 -5.30 9.36 -17.67
N GLU A 37 -5.15 9.72 -18.95
CA GLU A 37 -4.90 8.79 -20.08
C GLU A 37 -3.77 7.79 -19.93
N PHE A 38 -2.67 8.10 -19.23
CA PHE A 38 -1.57 7.14 -19.10
C PHE A 38 -1.96 5.84 -18.38
N TYR A 39 -2.92 5.90 -17.45
CA TYR A 39 -3.28 4.77 -16.61
C TYR A 39 -4.47 3.95 -17.14
N THR A 40 -5.15 4.40 -18.20
CA THR A 40 -6.34 3.71 -18.74
C THR A 40 -6.04 2.28 -19.21
N HIS A 41 -4.78 2.00 -19.59
CA HIS A 41 -4.31 0.70 -20.05
C HIS A 41 -3.68 -0.16 -18.94
N ASN A 42 -3.68 0.27 -17.67
CA ASN A 42 -2.94 -0.41 -16.60
C ASN A 42 -3.69 -1.53 -15.87
N GLN A 43 -4.78 -2.06 -16.43
CA GLN A 43 -5.45 -3.19 -15.81
C GLN A 43 -4.54 -4.43 -15.85
N VAL A 44 -4.20 -4.93 -14.67
CA VAL A 44 -3.40 -6.14 -14.43
C VAL A 44 -4.26 -7.24 -13.81
N PHE A 45 -5.23 -6.89 -12.96
CA PHE A 45 -6.09 -7.85 -12.24
C PHE A 45 -7.58 -7.60 -12.54
N LYS A 46 -8.43 -8.56 -12.17
CA LYS A 46 -9.89 -8.40 -12.28
C LYS A 46 -10.40 -7.36 -11.29
N ARG A 47 -11.41 -6.58 -11.67
CA ARG A 47 -12.02 -5.55 -10.80
C ARG A 47 -12.63 -6.17 -9.54
N GLU A 48 -13.14 -7.38 -9.69
CA GLU A 48 -13.86 -8.17 -8.68
C GLU A 48 -12.93 -8.65 -7.56
N ASP A 49 -11.63 -8.78 -7.80
CA ASP A 49 -10.66 -9.18 -6.78
C ASP A 49 -10.31 -8.03 -5.83
N PHE A 50 -10.61 -6.78 -6.22
CA PHE A 50 -10.15 -5.59 -5.53
C PHE A 50 -10.78 -5.37 -4.15
N PRO A 51 -12.11 -5.47 -3.95
CA PRO A 51 -12.70 -5.28 -2.62
C PRO A 51 -12.18 -6.31 -1.62
N GLY A 52 -11.93 -7.55 -2.05
CA GLY A 52 -11.36 -8.60 -1.19
C GLY A 52 -9.98 -8.24 -0.66
N LEU A 53 -9.09 -7.72 -1.51
CA LEU A 53 -7.78 -7.20 -1.09
C LEU A 53 -7.92 -6.03 -0.11
N LEU A 54 -8.79 -5.05 -0.41
CA LEU A 54 -8.97 -3.88 0.45
C LEU A 54 -9.60 -4.24 1.80
N CYS A 55 -10.51 -5.21 1.85
CA CYS A 55 -11.08 -5.72 3.10
C CYS A 55 -10.01 -6.33 4.00
N GLU A 56 -9.07 -7.12 3.46
CA GLU A 56 -7.97 -7.70 4.25
C GLU A 56 -7.02 -6.62 4.78
N LEU A 57 -6.65 -5.63 3.95
CA LEU A 57 -5.86 -4.48 4.38
C LEU A 57 -6.60 -3.68 5.48
N GLN A 58 -7.90 -3.44 5.31
CA GLN A 58 -8.73 -2.72 6.28
C GLN A 58 -8.77 -3.44 7.63
N LYS A 59 -8.92 -4.77 7.64
CA LYS A 59 -8.92 -5.56 8.88
C LYS A 59 -7.60 -5.45 9.63
N LEU A 60 -6.47 -5.48 8.92
CA LEU A 60 -5.14 -5.30 9.53
C LEU A 60 -4.97 -3.90 10.12
N ILE A 61 -5.35 -2.87 9.37
CA ILE A 61 -5.31 -1.48 9.84
C ILE A 61 -6.20 -1.30 11.08
N ALA A 62 -7.42 -1.84 11.07
CA ALA A 62 -8.33 -1.77 12.20
C ALA A 62 -7.82 -2.53 13.43
N ALA A 63 -7.05 -3.60 13.23
CA ALA A 63 -6.38 -4.35 14.29
C ALA A 63 -5.07 -3.69 14.77
N GLY A 64 -4.68 -2.54 14.21
CA GLY A 64 -3.44 -1.84 14.58
C GLY A 64 -2.16 -2.44 13.98
N LYS A 65 -2.29 -3.43 13.08
CA LYS A 65 -1.18 -4.20 12.51
C LYS A 65 -0.64 -3.59 11.22
N PRO A 66 0.58 -3.97 10.78
CA PRO A 66 1.07 -3.62 9.46
C PRO A 66 0.09 -4.07 8.37
N ALA A 67 -0.22 -3.18 7.42
CA ALA A 67 -1.10 -3.48 6.30
C ALA A 67 -0.34 -4.27 5.21
N VAL A 68 -0.02 -5.52 5.53
CA VAL A 68 0.73 -6.46 4.69
C VAL A 68 -0.14 -7.68 4.38
N VAL A 69 -0.39 -7.93 3.09
CA VAL A 69 -1.27 -9.01 2.64
C VAL A 69 -0.59 -9.80 1.52
N ARG A 70 -0.63 -11.13 1.56
CA ARG A 70 -0.21 -11.99 0.46
C ARG A 70 -1.40 -12.53 -0.30
N LYS A 71 -1.35 -12.47 -1.63
CA LYS A 71 -2.36 -13.06 -2.52
C LYS A 71 -1.73 -13.62 -3.78
N THR A 72 -2.27 -14.75 -4.22
CA THR A 72 -2.12 -15.20 -5.60
C THR A 72 -3.26 -14.62 -6.43
N LEU A 73 -2.92 -13.90 -7.49
CA LEU A 73 -3.88 -13.24 -8.39
C LEU A 73 -3.60 -13.61 -9.85
N ALA A 74 -4.67 -13.75 -10.63
CA ALA A 74 -4.58 -14.00 -12.07
C ALA A 74 -4.33 -12.70 -12.83
N VAL A 75 -3.15 -12.58 -13.42
CA VAL A 75 -2.80 -11.48 -14.33
C VAL A 75 -3.61 -11.58 -15.62
N GLN A 76 -4.27 -10.49 -15.97
CA GLN A 76 -5.10 -10.38 -17.18
C GLN A 76 -4.22 -10.18 -18.42
N ALA A 77 -4.68 -10.68 -19.56
CA ALA A 77 -4.06 -10.36 -20.84
C ALA A 77 -4.12 -8.85 -21.09
N ASN A 78 -3.02 -8.26 -21.56
CA ASN A 78 -2.95 -6.85 -21.89
C ASN A 78 -2.10 -6.62 -23.14
N ALA A 79 -2.75 -6.51 -24.30
CA ALA A 79 -2.09 -6.37 -25.59
C ALA A 79 -1.31 -5.06 -25.73
N TRP A 80 -1.72 -3.99 -25.04
CA TRP A 80 -1.00 -2.71 -25.05
C TRP A 80 0.39 -2.85 -24.44
N TRP A 81 0.50 -3.61 -23.34
CA TRP A 81 1.78 -3.87 -22.66
C TRP A 81 2.46 -5.18 -23.07
N GLY A 82 1.87 -5.95 -23.99
CA GLY A 82 2.40 -7.24 -24.42
C GLY A 82 2.34 -8.35 -23.36
N ILE A 83 1.41 -8.26 -22.40
CA ILE A 83 1.30 -9.20 -21.28
C ILE A 83 0.36 -10.36 -21.66
N THR A 84 0.87 -11.59 -21.52
CA THR A 84 0.05 -12.83 -21.56
C THR A 84 -0.43 -13.20 -20.16
N PRO A 85 -1.56 -13.92 -20.00
CA PRO A 85 -2.05 -14.31 -18.68
C PRO A 85 -1.12 -15.27 -17.93
N TYR A 86 -1.01 -15.10 -16.62
CA TYR A 86 -0.35 -16.01 -15.68
C TYR A 86 -0.83 -15.73 -14.25
N ASP A 87 -0.57 -16.63 -13.32
CA ASP A 87 -0.81 -16.38 -11.90
C ASP A 87 0.44 -15.79 -11.25
N VAL A 88 0.27 -14.75 -10.44
CA VAL A 88 1.35 -14.14 -9.66
C VAL A 88 1.03 -14.25 -8.18
N ASP A 89 1.99 -14.77 -7.41
CA ASP A 89 1.97 -14.69 -5.95
C ASP A 89 2.67 -13.41 -5.51
N MET A 90 1.98 -12.57 -4.74
CA MET A 90 2.39 -11.22 -4.44
C MET A 90 2.15 -10.87 -2.98
N VAL A 91 3.11 -10.19 -2.36
CA VAL A 91 2.95 -9.51 -1.07
C VAL A 91 2.71 -8.02 -1.32
N PHE A 92 1.53 -7.55 -0.94
CA PHE A 92 1.14 -6.15 -0.93
C PHE A 92 1.56 -5.53 0.40
N VAL A 93 2.41 -4.51 0.33
CA VAL A 93 2.81 -3.68 1.48
C VAL A 93 2.20 -2.31 1.30
N TYR A 94 1.18 -1.99 2.10
CA TYR A 94 0.45 -0.73 1.96
C TYR A 94 0.86 0.26 3.05
N ASN A 95 1.40 1.42 2.66
CA ASN A 95 1.88 2.42 3.61
C ASN A 95 0.71 3.08 4.37
N GLN A 96 0.50 2.65 5.61
CA GLN A 96 -0.59 3.10 6.48
C GLN A 96 -0.14 3.17 7.93
N LYS A 97 -0.95 3.83 8.76
CA LYS A 97 -0.75 3.85 10.22
C LYS A 97 -0.71 2.43 10.78
N CYS A 98 0.15 2.21 11.76
CA CYS A 98 0.29 0.95 12.47
C CYS A 98 0.31 1.25 13.97
N ALA A 99 -0.84 1.07 14.63
CA ALA A 99 -0.99 1.42 16.04
C ALA A 99 -0.06 0.60 16.95
N GLU A 100 0.21 -0.68 16.62
CA GLU A 100 1.17 -1.50 17.37
C GLU A 100 2.59 -0.94 17.28
N PHE A 101 3.02 -0.44 16.11
CA PHE A 101 4.31 0.25 15.97
C PHE A 101 4.32 1.59 16.70
N GLU A 102 3.30 2.43 16.49
CA GLU A 102 3.20 3.75 17.11
C GLU A 102 3.23 3.65 18.64
N ALA A 103 2.64 2.60 19.23
CA ALA A 103 2.66 2.36 20.67
C ALA A 103 4.07 2.14 21.25
N LEU A 104 5.04 1.70 20.43
CA LEU A 104 6.44 1.47 20.82
C LEU A 104 7.28 2.76 20.79
N LEU A 105 6.76 3.84 20.21
CA LEU A 105 7.48 5.09 20.05
C LEU A 105 7.52 5.90 21.37
N PRO A 106 8.55 6.73 21.57
CA PRO A 106 8.57 7.70 22.67
C PRO A 106 7.32 8.60 22.66
N GLU A 107 6.87 9.02 23.85
CA GLU A 107 5.66 9.83 24.03
C GLU A 107 5.68 11.12 23.20
N GLU A 108 6.83 11.80 23.13
CA GLU A 108 7.02 13.01 22.31
C GLU A 108 6.80 12.72 20.82
N THR A 109 7.33 11.60 20.31
CA THR A 109 7.14 11.18 18.92
C THR A 109 5.66 10.88 18.64
N ARG A 110 4.98 10.14 19.53
CA ARG A 110 3.54 9.86 19.40
C ARG A 110 2.72 11.15 19.38
N THR A 111 3.00 12.06 20.31
CA THR A 111 2.33 13.37 20.40
C THR A 111 2.50 14.18 19.11
N SER A 112 3.71 14.20 18.54
CA SER A 112 3.99 14.88 17.27
C SER A 112 3.28 14.23 16.07
N ILE A 113 3.09 12.91 16.07
CA ILE A 113 2.27 12.20 15.05
C ILE A 113 0.78 12.53 15.21
N GLU A 114 0.29 12.60 16.46
CA GLU A 114 -1.12 12.90 16.78
C GLU A 114 -1.54 14.32 16.36
N GLN A 115 -0.58 15.26 16.32
CA GLN A 115 -0.78 16.61 15.76
C GLN A 115 -1.10 16.60 14.26
N GLY A 116 -0.90 15.47 13.57
CA GLY A 116 -1.43 15.22 12.25
C GLY A 116 -0.80 16.09 11.16
N GLY A 117 -1.48 17.16 10.74
CA GLY A 117 -0.98 18.08 9.70
C GLY A 117 0.03 19.11 10.21
N GLU A 118 0.25 19.14 11.53
CA GLU A 118 1.14 20.05 12.24
C GLU A 118 2.26 19.25 12.95
N GLY A 119 3.30 19.93 13.43
CA GLY A 119 4.42 19.29 14.12
C GLY A 119 5.52 18.72 13.22
N GLU A 120 6.49 18.07 13.85
CA GLU A 120 7.70 17.53 13.19
C GLU A 120 7.36 16.37 12.25
N PHE A 121 6.45 15.49 12.65
CA PHE A 121 6.05 14.31 11.87
C PHE A 121 4.74 14.51 11.12
N ASN A 122 4.49 15.74 10.65
CA ASN A 122 3.27 16.05 9.94
C ASN A 122 3.04 15.11 8.74
N HIS A 123 1.79 14.66 8.57
CA HIS A 123 1.35 13.71 7.55
C HIS A 123 1.91 12.28 7.68
N PHE A 124 2.64 11.94 8.74
CA PHE A 124 3.11 10.57 8.95
C PHE A 124 1.94 9.56 8.93
N PRO A 125 2.08 8.40 8.25
CA PRO A 125 3.25 7.91 7.50
C PRO A 125 3.26 8.31 6.01
N ASN A 126 2.28 9.10 5.55
CA ASN A 126 2.10 9.51 4.17
C ASN A 126 2.61 10.93 3.93
N PHE A 127 3.92 11.13 4.14
CA PHE A 127 4.57 12.41 3.85
C PHE A 127 4.28 12.88 2.42
N LYS A 128 4.10 14.19 2.26
CA LYS A 128 3.90 14.79 0.94
C LYS A 128 5.17 14.67 0.11
N THR A 129 5.02 14.29 -1.15
CA THR A 129 6.12 14.25 -2.12
C THR A 129 6.70 15.64 -2.42
N MET A 130 5.88 16.69 -2.25
CA MET A 130 6.32 18.08 -2.33
C MET A 130 5.82 18.90 -1.15
N PHE A 131 6.66 19.84 -0.72
CA PHE A 131 6.38 20.86 0.28
C PHE A 131 5.92 20.31 1.65
N ASN A 132 6.30 19.07 2.01
CA ASN A 132 6.02 18.52 3.35
C ASN A 132 6.59 19.43 4.45
N ASN A 133 7.78 19.98 4.21
CA ASN A 133 8.49 20.89 5.11
C ASN A 133 8.52 22.33 4.59
N GLY A 134 7.52 22.72 3.77
CA GLY A 134 7.37 24.05 3.21
C GLY A 134 8.21 24.34 1.96
N ALA A 135 8.04 25.54 1.40
CA ALA A 135 8.58 25.93 0.09
C ALA A 135 10.11 25.86 -0.03
N ARG A 136 10.85 26.12 1.05
CA ARG A 136 12.33 26.06 1.07
C ARG A 136 12.89 24.63 1.09
N HIS A 137 12.04 23.66 1.43
CA HIS A 137 12.35 22.25 1.52
C HIS A 137 11.43 21.46 0.61
N ALA A 138 11.32 21.93 -0.64
CA ALA A 138 10.27 21.53 -1.58
C ALA A 138 10.18 20.02 -1.82
N THR A 139 11.29 19.28 -1.76
CA THR A 139 11.33 17.84 -2.02
C THR A 139 12.07 17.04 -0.93
N THR A 140 12.41 17.68 0.19
CA THR A 140 13.26 17.07 1.22
C THR A 140 12.47 16.76 2.48
N LEU A 141 12.62 15.53 2.97
CA LEU A 141 12.23 15.14 4.32
C LEU A 141 13.39 15.37 5.30
N THR A 142 13.08 15.57 6.58
CA THR A 142 14.11 15.66 7.62
C THR A 142 14.68 14.27 7.93
N ALA A 143 15.86 14.20 8.53
CA ALA A 143 16.45 12.92 8.96
C ALA A 143 15.52 12.17 9.93
N ALA A 144 14.87 12.88 10.85
CA ALA A 144 13.91 12.28 11.79
C ALA A 144 12.70 11.67 11.05
N GLN A 145 12.11 12.39 10.08
CA GLN A 145 11.00 11.87 9.26
C GLN A 145 11.39 10.62 8.48
N ILE A 146 12.58 10.62 7.86
CA ILE A 146 13.11 9.47 7.12
C ILE A 146 13.31 8.28 8.06
N ASN A 147 13.95 8.50 9.21
CA ASN A 147 14.23 7.45 10.18
C ASN A 147 12.94 6.84 10.73
N LEU A 148 11.93 7.65 11.03
CA LEU A 148 10.64 7.17 11.52
C LEU A 148 9.92 6.32 10.48
N LEU A 149 9.89 6.75 9.21
CA LEU A 149 9.29 5.97 8.12
C LEU A 149 10.05 4.67 7.86
N ALA A 150 11.38 4.72 7.87
CA ALA A 150 12.23 3.55 7.72
C ALA A 150 12.00 2.53 8.85
N ALA A 151 11.91 3.00 10.10
CA ALA A 151 11.62 2.14 11.25
C ALA A 151 10.24 1.48 11.17
N GLN A 152 9.20 2.19 10.70
CA GLN A 152 7.89 1.58 10.47
C GLN A 152 7.92 0.53 9.35
N ALA A 153 8.65 0.82 8.26
CA ALA A 153 8.81 -0.11 7.15
C ALA A 153 9.56 -1.39 7.59
N GLU A 154 10.64 -1.24 8.35
CA GLU A 154 11.37 -2.35 8.97
C GLU A 154 10.47 -3.17 9.88
N TYR A 155 9.75 -2.51 10.80
CA TYR A 155 8.80 -3.18 11.69
C TYR A 155 7.76 -3.99 10.89
N SER A 156 7.22 -3.42 9.81
CA SER A 156 6.23 -4.09 8.96
C SER A 156 6.78 -5.37 8.31
N VAL A 157 8.05 -5.35 7.88
CA VAL A 157 8.72 -6.54 7.33
C VAL A 157 8.99 -7.57 8.42
N LEU A 158 9.52 -7.15 9.57
CA LEU A 158 9.86 -8.05 10.67
C LEU A 158 8.63 -8.74 11.27
N GLN A 159 7.51 -8.03 11.47
CA GLN A 159 6.26 -8.64 11.94
C GLN A 159 5.65 -9.62 10.94
N ASN A 160 6.08 -9.59 9.67
CA ASN A 160 5.62 -10.47 8.60
C ASN A 160 6.76 -11.32 8.03
N GLU A 161 7.85 -11.52 8.79
CA GLU A 161 9.09 -12.13 8.30
C GLU A 161 8.86 -13.48 7.62
N ALA A 162 8.05 -14.35 8.23
CA ALA A 162 7.75 -15.68 7.68
C ALA A 162 7.12 -15.58 6.28
N MET A 163 6.21 -14.62 6.06
CA MET A 163 5.56 -14.39 4.77
C MET A 163 6.56 -13.92 3.71
N PHE A 164 7.45 -12.98 4.05
CA PHE A 164 8.49 -12.50 3.14
C PHE A 164 9.53 -13.57 2.82
N ARG A 165 9.98 -14.32 3.83
CA ARG A 165 10.91 -15.44 3.65
C ARG A 165 10.33 -16.49 2.73
N ASP A 166 9.07 -16.84 2.92
CA ASP A 166 8.40 -17.83 2.09
C ASP A 166 8.32 -17.36 0.63
N LEU A 167 7.85 -16.13 0.37
CA LEU A 167 7.76 -15.58 -0.98
C LEU A 167 9.13 -15.54 -1.69
N LEU A 168 10.17 -15.04 -1.01
CA LEU A 168 11.49 -14.80 -1.61
C LEU A 168 12.35 -16.07 -1.75
N THR A 169 12.03 -17.14 -1.02
CA THR A 169 12.75 -18.42 -1.15
C THR A 169 12.09 -19.35 -2.16
N HIS A 170 10.77 -19.29 -2.34
CA HIS A 170 10.07 -20.06 -3.37
C HIS A 170 10.42 -19.65 -4.80
N SER A 171 10.87 -18.41 -5.03
CA SER A 171 11.29 -17.94 -6.35
C SER A 171 12.60 -18.57 -6.87
N TYR A 172 13.34 -19.32 -6.04
CA TYR A 172 14.58 -20.01 -6.46
C TYR A 172 14.38 -21.47 -6.91
N ALA A 173 13.21 -22.06 -6.69
CA ALA A 173 12.98 -23.49 -6.96
C ALA A 173 12.50 -23.80 -8.39
N SER A 174 12.19 -22.79 -9.21
CA SER A 174 11.48 -22.98 -10.50
C SER A 174 12.28 -22.62 -11.75
N VAL A 175 13.61 -22.48 -11.67
CA VAL A 175 14.46 -22.33 -12.88
C VAL A 175 15.31 -23.58 -13.06
N PRO A 176 14.88 -24.57 -13.87
CA PRO A 176 15.81 -25.51 -14.44
C PRO A 176 16.76 -24.72 -15.35
N VAL A 177 18.06 -24.74 -15.03
CA VAL A 177 19.09 -24.32 -15.96
C VAL A 177 19.04 -25.30 -17.13
N ALA A 178 18.68 -24.80 -18.31
CA ALA A 178 18.77 -25.54 -19.58
C ALA A 178 20.22 -25.55 -20.10
#